data_AF-A0A7V6FCH9-F1
#
_entry.id   AF-A0A7V6FCH9-F1
#
_cell.length_a   1.000
_cell.length_b   1.000
_cell.length_c   1.000
_cell.angle_alpha   90.00
_cell.angle_beta   90.00
_cell.angle_gamma   90.00
#
_symmetry.space_group_name_H-M   'P 1'
#
loop_
_entity.id
_entity.type
_entity.pdbx_description
1 polymer ?
#
loop_
_entity_poly.entity_id
_entity_poly.type
_entity_poly.pdbx_seq_one_letter_code
_entity_poly.pdbx_strand_id
1 'polypeptide(L)'
;MKYTIYPEVFELSSDIVVYLLVARGLKNRPGDEHDEHSLRHAEAAFQGKYGQSDIRSIPSVAAYRGLMEKAGINPNRYPPSIEAMLKRIAKGGRLPMINAIVDRLNAISLRTHLSMGAHDMRGIKHDLALRLSTEGDRFLPLGSERWEEVAPGELTWLSGSEVQTRRGLWRQSELAKTELDSTDIYFHLVGFSGFEQAMDQAVSLMQELIDQLGGRADLYRIDREQPVAQWADSMSEL
;
A
#
# COMPACT_ATOMS: atom_id res chain seq x y z
N MET A 1 -4.35 18.52 -5.60
CA MET A 1 -4.10 17.53 -4.55
C MET A 1 -2.60 17.44 -4.30
N LYS A 2 -2.19 17.24 -3.04
CA LYS A 2 -0.80 17.09 -2.62
C LYS A 2 -0.61 15.80 -1.83
N TYR A 3 0.56 15.19 -1.96
CA TYR A 3 1.06 14.13 -1.08
C TYR A 3 2.32 14.65 -0.37
N THR A 4 2.42 14.47 0.96
CA THR A 4 3.60 14.90 1.74
C THR A 4 4.10 13.78 2.65
N ILE A 5 5.41 13.52 2.63
CA ILE A 5 6.08 12.81 3.74
C ILE A 5 6.62 13.88 4.69
N TYR A 6 6.21 13.82 5.94
CA TYR A 6 6.60 14.81 6.94
C TYR A 6 8.03 14.53 7.47
N PRO A 7 8.77 15.56 7.93
CA PRO A 7 10.16 15.42 8.38
C PRO A 7 10.40 14.32 9.41
N GLU A 8 9.50 14.18 10.39
CA GLU A 8 9.63 13.18 11.45
C GLU A 8 9.60 11.73 10.93
N VAL A 9 9.03 11.49 9.75
CA VAL A 9 9.08 10.15 9.11
C VAL A 9 10.50 9.85 8.61
N PHE A 10 11.22 10.86 8.12
CA PHE A 10 12.62 10.71 7.71
C PHE A 10 13.58 10.57 8.90
N GLU A 11 13.19 11.03 10.09
CA GLU A 11 13.91 10.75 11.33
C GLU A 11 13.79 9.28 11.74
N LEU A 12 12.63 8.67 11.48
CA LEU A 12 12.41 7.22 11.67
C LEU A 12 13.13 6.39 10.60
N SER A 13 13.10 6.82 9.34
CA SER A 13 13.79 6.16 8.25
C SER A 13 14.22 7.18 7.20
N SER A 14 15.52 7.48 7.17
CA SER A 14 16.11 8.37 6.15
C SER A 14 15.99 7.83 4.74
N ASP A 15 15.78 6.51 4.63
CA ASP A 15 15.87 5.76 3.38
C ASP A 15 14.48 5.40 2.84
N ILE A 16 13.40 5.81 3.50
CA ILE A 16 12.03 5.55 3.02
C ILE A 16 11.79 6.26 1.69
N VAL A 17 11.22 5.52 0.74
CA VAL A 17 10.79 6.04 -0.56
C VAL A 17 9.35 5.61 -0.77
N VAL A 18 8.50 6.52 -1.23
CA VAL A 18 7.13 6.22 -1.63
C VAL A 18 7.01 6.43 -3.13
N TYR A 19 6.44 5.45 -3.82
CA TYR A 19 5.92 5.65 -5.17
C TYR A 19 4.40 5.75 -5.09
N LEU A 20 3.86 6.85 -5.59
CA LEU A 20 2.42 7.09 -5.72
C LEU A 20 2.08 7.08 -7.21
N LEU A 21 1.25 6.11 -7.63
CA LEU A 21 0.66 6.13 -8.96
C LEU A 21 -0.76 6.68 -8.84
N VAL A 22 -1.01 7.82 -9.48
CA VAL A 22 -2.31 8.47 -9.55
C VAL A 22 -3.03 7.96 -10.79
N ALA A 23 -3.74 6.85 -10.66
CA ALA A 23 -4.30 6.12 -11.77
C ALA A 23 -5.76 6.52 -12.04
N ARG A 24 -6.13 6.69 -13.30
CA ARG A 24 -7.43 7.21 -13.75
C ARG A 24 -8.04 6.33 -14.82
N GLY A 25 -9.38 6.21 -14.79
CA GLY A 25 -10.15 5.55 -15.84
C GLY A 25 -9.96 4.04 -15.92
N LEU A 26 -9.56 3.39 -14.82
CA LEU A 26 -9.48 1.93 -14.76
C LEU A 26 -10.88 1.33 -14.88
N LYS A 27 -10.94 0.15 -15.50
CA LYS A 27 -12.15 -0.68 -15.57
C LYS A 27 -12.01 -1.84 -14.59
N ASN A 28 -12.35 -1.60 -13.32
CA ASN A 28 -12.39 -2.69 -12.35
C ASN A 28 -13.50 -3.69 -12.67
N ARG A 29 -13.33 -4.93 -12.21
CA ARG A 29 -14.25 -6.03 -12.42
C ARG A 29 -13.99 -7.14 -11.40
N PRO A 30 -14.92 -8.09 -11.22
CA PRO A 30 -14.59 -9.32 -10.50
C PRO A 30 -13.33 -9.96 -11.08
N GLY A 31 -12.50 -10.56 -10.23
CA GLY A 31 -11.34 -11.32 -10.68
C GLY A 31 -11.78 -12.45 -11.61
N ASP A 32 -11.03 -12.65 -12.70
CA ASP A 32 -11.25 -13.74 -13.65
C ASP A 32 -10.18 -14.84 -13.50
N GLU A 33 -10.24 -15.84 -14.38
CA GLU A 33 -9.27 -16.94 -14.40
C GLU A 33 -7.83 -16.46 -14.61
N HIS A 34 -7.63 -15.37 -15.35
CA HIS A 34 -6.30 -14.80 -15.57
C HIS A 34 -5.75 -14.15 -14.29
N ASP A 35 -6.59 -13.39 -13.60
CA ASP A 35 -6.23 -12.75 -12.33
C ASP A 35 -5.94 -13.80 -11.25
N GLU A 36 -6.80 -14.83 -11.15
CA GLU A 36 -6.58 -15.93 -10.24
C GLU A 36 -5.29 -16.67 -10.59
N HIS A 37 -5.08 -17.04 -11.85
CA HIS A 37 -3.87 -17.73 -12.27
C HIS A 37 -2.60 -16.94 -11.89
N SER A 38 -2.59 -15.62 -12.14
CA SER A 38 -1.48 -14.75 -11.76
C SER A 38 -1.21 -14.76 -10.26
N LEU A 39 -2.27 -14.62 -9.44
CA LEU A 39 -2.17 -14.66 -7.99
C LEU A 39 -1.66 -16.00 -7.48
N ARG A 40 -2.25 -17.11 -7.95
CA ARG A 40 -1.85 -18.48 -7.56
C ARG A 40 -0.42 -18.80 -8.01
N HIS A 41 0.00 -18.30 -9.17
CA HIS A 41 1.37 -18.44 -9.64
C HIS A 41 2.35 -17.71 -8.71
N ALA A 42 2.04 -16.48 -8.30
CA ALA A 42 2.86 -15.72 -7.36
C ALA A 42 2.95 -16.40 -5.98
N GLU A 43 1.84 -16.95 -5.48
CA GLU A 43 1.81 -17.74 -4.24
C GLU A 43 2.69 -18.99 -4.34
N ALA A 44 2.57 -19.75 -5.44
CA ALA A 44 3.35 -20.96 -5.67
C ALA A 44 4.85 -20.65 -5.82
N ALA A 45 5.20 -19.59 -6.54
CA ALA A 45 6.58 -19.15 -6.69
C ALA A 45 7.20 -18.74 -5.35
N PHE A 46 6.44 -18.00 -4.53
CA PHE A 46 6.86 -17.64 -3.18
C PHE A 46 7.04 -18.89 -2.30
N GLN A 47 6.05 -19.79 -2.29
CA GLN A 47 6.09 -21.01 -1.49
C GLN A 47 7.24 -21.94 -1.91
N GLY A 48 7.52 -22.05 -3.21
CA GLY A 48 8.63 -22.86 -3.72
C GLY A 48 10.00 -22.29 -3.35
N LYS A 49 10.14 -20.96 -3.29
CA LYS A 49 11.41 -20.29 -2.95
C LYS A 49 11.65 -20.23 -1.44
N TYR A 50 10.62 -19.91 -0.65
CA TYR A 50 10.75 -19.63 0.78
C TYR A 50 10.15 -20.71 1.69
N GLY A 51 9.21 -21.54 1.23
CA GLY A 51 8.62 -22.60 2.06
C GLY A 51 8.21 -22.13 3.46
N GLN A 52 8.81 -22.74 4.50
CA GLN A 52 8.64 -22.34 5.90
C GLN A 52 9.80 -21.49 6.45
N SER A 53 10.60 -20.85 5.59
CA SER A 53 11.66 -19.93 5.98
C SER A 53 11.15 -18.83 6.90
N ASP A 54 12.06 -18.24 7.66
CA ASP A 54 11.73 -17.08 8.47
C ASP A 54 11.42 -15.88 7.57
N ILE A 55 10.13 -15.62 7.34
CA ILE A 55 9.63 -14.49 6.55
C ILE A 55 10.15 -13.15 7.06
N ARG A 56 10.45 -13.05 8.36
CA ARG A 56 11.00 -11.82 8.96
C ARG A 56 12.41 -11.51 8.50
N SER A 57 13.14 -12.52 8.00
CA SER A 57 14.49 -12.38 7.46
C SER A 57 14.53 -11.91 6.00
N ILE A 58 13.38 -11.87 5.30
CA ILE A 58 13.32 -11.29 3.96
C ILE A 58 13.72 -9.82 4.07
N PRO A 59 14.73 -9.34 3.32
CA PRO A 59 15.31 -8.02 3.56
C PRO A 59 14.31 -6.85 3.55
N SER A 60 13.34 -6.86 2.62
CA SER A 60 12.29 -5.82 2.58
C SER A 60 11.36 -5.90 3.79
N VAL A 61 10.99 -7.12 4.23
CA VAL A 61 10.18 -7.34 5.43
C VAL A 61 10.91 -6.85 6.67
N ALA A 62 12.20 -7.16 6.80
CA ALA A 62 13.03 -6.66 7.90
C ALA A 62 13.08 -5.12 7.92
N ALA A 63 13.17 -4.47 6.75
CA ALA A 63 13.15 -3.02 6.64
C ALA A 63 11.81 -2.41 7.12
N TYR A 64 10.67 -2.98 6.70
CA TYR A 64 9.35 -2.55 7.19
C TYR A 64 9.22 -2.72 8.71
N ARG A 65 9.66 -3.86 9.24
CA ARG A 65 9.65 -4.11 10.69
C ARG A 65 10.51 -3.09 11.43
N GLY A 66 11.70 -2.79 10.92
CA GLY A 66 12.60 -1.78 11.50
C GLY A 66 11.99 -0.39 11.52
N LEU A 67 11.29 0.03 10.45
CA LEU A 67 10.54 1.30 10.44
C LEU A 67 9.44 1.31 11.51
N MET A 68 8.65 0.23 11.60
CA MET A 68 7.57 0.13 12.60
C MET A 68 8.12 0.14 14.03
N GLU A 69 9.21 -0.57 14.30
CA GLU A 69 9.86 -0.62 15.61
C GLU A 69 10.41 0.76 16.02
N LYS A 70 11.07 1.47 15.10
CA LYS A 70 11.52 2.86 15.34
C LYS A 70 10.36 3.81 15.60
N ALA A 71 9.21 3.57 14.97
CA ALA A 71 7.96 4.30 15.22
C ALA A 71 7.25 3.88 16.52
N GLY A 72 7.84 3.02 17.35
CA GLY A 72 7.23 2.52 18.59
C GLY A 72 6.11 1.50 18.38
N ILE A 73 5.95 0.98 17.17
CA ILE A 73 4.90 0.01 16.81
C ILE A 73 5.48 -1.40 16.89
N ASN A 74 4.81 -2.29 17.62
CA ASN A 74 5.22 -3.70 17.72
C ASN A 74 4.79 -4.49 16.47
N PRO A 75 5.71 -4.87 15.56
CA PRO A 75 5.37 -5.57 14.31
C PRO A 75 4.95 -7.03 14.51
N ASN A 76 5.11 -7.60 15.72
CA ASN A 76 4.55 -8.92 16.03
C ASN A 76 3.04 -8.83 16.28
N ARG A 77 2.56 -7.71 16.84
CA ARG A 77 1.14 -7.44 17.07
C ARG A 77 0.48 -6.82 15.83
N TYR A 78 1.21 -5.96 15.13
CA TYR A 78 0.75 -5.22 13.96
C TYR A 78 1.73 -5.44 12.80
N PRO A 79 1.76 -6.62 12.17
CA PRO A 79 2.72 -6.89 11.10
C PRO A 79 2.45 -5.98 9.89
N PRO A 80 3.49 -5.60 9.11
CA PRO A 80 3.28 -5.04 7.78
C PRO A 80 2.36 -5.95 6.95
N SER A 81 1.54 -5.35 6.08
CA SER A 81 0.58 -6.05 5.24
C SER A 81 1.23 -7.18 4.44
N ILE A 82 2.39 -6.90 3.82
CA ILE A 82 3.17 -7.89 3.09
C ILE A 82 3.65 -9.03 3.99
N GLU A 83 4.13 -8.76 5.21
CA GLU A 83 4.53 -9.82 6.17
C GLU A 83 3.34 -10.74 6.50
N ALA A 84 2.15 -10.16 6.70
CA ALA A 84 0.94 -10.93 6.98
C ALA A 84 0.52 -11.83 5.81
N MET A 85 0.60 -11.32 4.57
CA MET A 85 0.32 -12.10 3.36
C MET A 85 1.33 -13.24 3.19
N LEU A 86 2.63 -12.95 3.25
CA LEU A 86 3.69 -13.94 3.07
C LEU A 86 3.61 -15.04 4.14
N LYS A 87 3.33 -14.70 5.40
CA LYS A 87 3.10 -15.69 6.47
C LYS A 87 1.89 -16.59 6.21
N ARG A 88 0.81 -16.06 5.62
CA ARG A 88 -0.36 -16.88 5.27
C ARG A 88 0.02 -17.92 4.23
N ILE A 89 0.76 -17.54 3.20
CA ILE A 89 1.21 -18.45 2.14
C ILE A 89 2.19 -19.48 2.69
N ALA A 90 3.20 -19.07 3.45
CA ALA A 90 4.18 -19.96 4.08
C ALA A 90 3.54 -21.10 4.92
N LYS A 91 2.37 -20.83 5.50
CA LYS A 91 1.57 -21.79 6.27
C LYS A 91 0.64 -22.67 5.42
N GLY A 92 0.75 -22.62 4.10
CA GLY A 92 -0.09 -23.35 3.15
C GLY A 92 -1.45 -22.70 2.87
N GLY A 93 -1.69 -21.48 3.36
CA GLY A 93 -2.89 -20.72 3.05
C GLY A 93 -2.83 -20.08 1.65
N ARG A 94 -3.95 -19.46 1.25
CA ARG A 94 -4.08 -18.69 0.01
C ARG A 94 -4.75 -17.35 0.28
N LEU A 95 -4.45 -16.34 -0.52
CA LEU A 95 -5.16 -15.07 -0.51
C LEU A 95 -6.54 -15.23 -1.17
N PRO A 96 -7.60 -14.62 -0.59
CA PRO A 96 -8.91 -14.59 -1.21
C PRO A 96 -8.86 -13.78 -2.52
N MET A 97 -9.72 -14.15 -3.47
CA MET A 97 -10.01 -13.31 -4.64
C MET A 97 -10.95 -12.18 -4.20
N ILE A 98 -10.70 -10.96 -4.68
CA ILE A 98 -11.43 -9.74 -4.30
C ILE A 98 -12.00 -9.05 -5.53
N ASN A 99 -11.14 -8.51 -6.38
CA ASN A 99 -11.44 -7.89 -7.67
C ASN A 99 -10.14 -7.75 -8.47
N ALA A 100 -10.24 -7.54 -9.78
CA ALA A 100 -9.08 -7.55 -10.67
C ALA A 100 -7.94 -6.60 -10.24
N ILE A 101 -8.27 -5.40 -9.74
CA ILE A 101 -7.26 -4.46 -9.24
C ILE A 101 -6.52 -5.03 -8.03
N VAL A 102 -7.26 -5.47 -7.01
CA VAL A 102 -6.67 -5.97 -5.75
C VAL A 102 -5.91 -7.27 -5.97
N ASP A 103 -6.46 -8.19 -6.77
CA ASP A 103 -5.88 -9.51 -6.99
C ASP A 103 -4.55 -9.41 -7.76
N ARG A 104 -4.49 -8.58 -8.80
CA ARG A 104 -3.25 -8.32 -9.53
C ARG A 104 -2.23 -7.57 -8.67
N LEU A 105 -2.63 -6.57 -7.89
CA LEU A 105 -1.72 -5.84 -7.00
C LEU A 105 -1.15 -6.76 -5.90
N ASN A 106 -1.96 -7.66 -5.36
CA ASN A 106 -1.49 -8.67 -4.40
C ASN A 106 -0.48 -9.62 -5.06
N ALA A 107 -0.70 -10.04 -6.31
CA ALA A 107 0.28 -10.85 -7.04
C ALA A 107 1.62 -10.11 -7.22
N ILE A 108 1.60 -8.81 -7.54
CA ILE A 108 2.81 -7.97 -7.63
C ILE A 108 3.50 -7.86 -6.26
N SER A 109 2.74 -7.68 -5.19
CA SER A 109 3.25 -7.63 -3.81
C SER A 109 3.95 -8.91 -3.41
N LEU A 110 3.38 -10.07 -3.73
CA LEU A 110 4.00 -11.37 -3.47
C LEU A 110 5.31 -11.57 -4.26
N ARG A 111 5.38 -11.09 -5.51
CA ARG A 111 6.57 -11.23 -6.36
C ARG A 111 7.73 -10.33 -5.92
N THR A 112 7.43 -9.14 -5.45
CA THR A 112 8.43 -8.10 -5.13
C THR A 112 8.73 -8.00 -3.63
N HIS A 113 7.89 -8.60 -2.79
CA HIS A 113 7.91 -8.49 -1.33
C HIS A 113 7.84 -7.04 -0.82
N LEU A 114 7.19 -6.16 -1.58
CA LEU A 114 6.95 -4.77 -1.21
C LEU A 114 5.52 -4.57 -0.71
N SER A 115 5.36 -3.60 0.19
CA SER A 115 4.06 -3.17 0.71
C SER A 115 3.40 -2.22 -0.27
N MET A 116 2.25 -2.62 -0.79
CA MET A 116 1.45 -1.84 -1.73
C MET A 116 -0.02 -1.84 -1.34
N GLY A 117 -0.71 -0.73 -1.60
CA GLY A 117 -2.15 -0.58 -1.42
C GLY A 117 -2.82 0.07 -2.62
N ALA A 118 -4.06 -0.31 -2.90
CA ALA A 118 -4.94 0.36 -3.85
C ALA A 118 -6.04 1.08 -3.07
N HIS A 119 -6.17 2.39 -3.30
CA HIS A 119 -7.07 3.25 -2.56
C HIS A 119 -7.98 4.01 -3.52
N ASP A 120 -9.29 3.78 -3.42
CA ASP A 120 -10.28 4.48 -4.24
C ASP A 120 -10.27 5.98 -3.93
N MET A 121 -10.04 6.79 -4.95
CA MET A 121 -9.96 8.25 -4.80
C MET A 121 -11.28 8.85 -4.28
N ARG A 122 -12.43 8.20 -4.50
CA ARG A 122 -13.72 8.64 -3.95
C ARG A 122 -13.69 8.70 -2.42
N GLY A 123 -12.88 7.88 -1.76
CA GLY A 123 -12.69 7.84 -0.31
C GLY A 123 -11.71 8.87 0.25
N ILE A 124 -11.06 9.67 -0.59
CA ILE A 124 -9.98 10.61 -0.21
C ILE A 124 -10.43 12.03 -0.53
N LYS A 125 -10.59 12.86 0.51
CA LYS A 125 -11.23 14.19 0.42
C LYS A 125 -10.27 15.36 0.62
N HIS A 126 -9.06 15.07 1.06
CA HIS A 126 -8.05 16.05 1.43
C HIS A 126 -6.66 15.59 0.99
N ASP A 127 -5.70 16.50 1.07
CA ASP A 127 -4.29 16.19 0.83
C ASP A 127 -3.83 14.97 1.64
N LEU A 128 -2.99 14.17 0.99
CA LEU A 128 -2.42 12.95 1.53
C LEU A 128 -1.15 13.26 2.32
N ALA A 129 -0.98 12.58 3.45
CA ALA A 129 0.22 12.70 4.25
C ALA A 129 0.66 11.35 4.81
N LEU A 130 1.96 11.12 4.82
CA LEU A 130 2.61 10.14 5.70
C LEU A 130 3.28 10.94 6.81
N ARG A 131 2.73 10.85 8.02
CA ARG A 131 3.18 11.60 9.20
C ARG A 131 2.89 10.83 10.48
N LEU A 132 3.35 11.35 11.62
CA LEU A 132 2.86 10.88 12.91
C LEU A 132 1.45 11.43 13.15
N SER A 133 0.59 10.60 13.76
CA SER A 133 -0.78 11.01 14.10
C SER A 133 -0.79 12.12 15.16
N THR A 134 -1.83 12.94 15.12
CA THR A 134 -2.10 14.02 16.08
C THR A 134 -3.47 13.81 16.72
N GLU A 135 -3.78 14.59 17.75
CA GLU A 135 -5.11 14.60 18.34
C GLU A 135 -6.18 14.90 17.27
N GLY A 136 -7.27 14.13 17.29
CA GLY A 136 -8.35 14.22 16.31
C GLY A 136 -8.20 13.32 15.08
N ASP A 137 -7.05 12.67 14.88
CA ASP A 137 -6.92 11.66 13.83
C ASP A 137 -7.77 10.42 14.15
N ARG A 138 -8.48 9.92 13.14
CA ARG A 138 -9.45 8.83 13.29
C ARG A 138 -9.31 7.79 12.19
N PHE A 139 -9.61 6.54 12.54
CA PHE A 139 -9.50 5.39 11.64
C PHE A 139 -10.83 4.65 11.59
N LEU A 140 -11.30 4.33 10.38
CA LEU A 140 -12.44 3.45 10.18
C LEU A 140 -11.91 2.08 9.72
N PRO A 141 -11.87 1.05 10.58
CA PRO A 141 -11.31 -0.23 10.20
C PRO A 141 -12.03 -0.85 9.00
N LEU A 142 -11.28 -1.46 8.09
CA LEU A 142 -11.86 -2.21 6.97
C LEU A 142 -12.92 -3.23 7.46
N GLY A 143 -14.12 -3.16 6.92
CA GLY A 143 -15.28 -3.97 7.30
C GLY A 143 -16.02 -3.50 8.56
N SER A 144 -15.80 -2.27 9.02
CA SER A 144 -16.43 -1.68 10.21
C SER A 144 -17.20 -0.41 9.86
N GLU A 145 -18.27 -0.15 10.60
CA GLU A 145 -18.99 1.14 10.62
C GLU A 145 -18.57 2.01 11.82
N ARG A 146 -17.78 1.46 12.74
CA ARG A 146 -17.36 2.13 13.96
C ARG A 146 -15.97 2.72 13.81
N TRP A 147 -15.88 4.03 14.00
CA TRP A 147 -14.62 4.77 14.09
C TRP A 147 -13.83 4.43 15.36
N GLU A 148 -12.52 4.41 15.21
CA GLU A 148 -11.54 4.31 16.28
C GLU A 148 -10.68 5.56 16.33
N GLU A 149 -10.40 6.05 17.54
CA GLU A 149 -9.42 7.11 17.75
C GLU A 149 -8.00 6.57 17.51
N VAL A 150 -7.13 7.44 16.98
CA VAL A 150 -5.72 7.15 16.79
C VAL A 150 -4.92 7.94 17.81
N ALA A 151 -4.19 7.23 18.67
CA ALA A 151 -3.32 7.86 19.64
C ALA A 151 -2.26 8.72 18.93
N PRO A 152 -1.94 9.93 19.42
CA PRO A 152 -0.88 10.75 18.83
C PRO A 152 0.47 10.03 18.81
N GLY A 153 1.29 10.30 17.78
CA GLY A 153 2.61 9.71 17.61
C GLY A 153 2.64 8.37 16.86
N GLU A 154 1.50 7.86 16.38
CA GLU A 154 1.45 6.64 15.56
C GLU A 154 1.77 6.98 14.08
N LEU A 155 2.79 6.33 13.50
CA LEU A 155 3.09 6.48 12.06
C LEU A 155 1.87 6.11 11.22
N THR A 156 1.41 7.02 10.37
CA THR A 156 0.11 6.87 9.71
C THR A 156 0.11 7.49 8.32
N TRP A 157 -0.57 6.82 7.38
CA TRP A 157 -0.91 7.40 6.08
C TRP A 157 -2.38 7.80 6.05
N LEU A 158 -2.65 9.05 5.69
CA LEU A 158 -3.95 9.70 5.94
C LEU A 158 -4.29 10.76 4.88
N SER A 159 -5.58 11.09 4.82
CA SER A 159 -6.14 12.22 4.08
C SER A 159 -6.75 13.19 5.08
N GLY A 160 -6.15 14.39 5.24
CA GLY A 160 -6.58 15.35 6.27
C GLY A 160 -6.36 14.86 7.71
N SER A 161 -7.40 14.35 8.36
CA SER A 161 -7.35 13.67 9.67
C SER A 161 -7.91 12.23 9.63
N GLU A 162 -8.21 11.74 8.43
CA GLU A 162 -8.81 10.43 8.22
C GLU A 162 -7.74 9.44 7.74
N VAL A 163 -7.47 8.46 8.60
CA VAL A 163 -6.45 7.45 8.33
C VAL A 163 -6.89 6.54 7.19
N GLN A 164 -6.02 6.40 6.19
CA GLN A 164 -6.19 5.52 5.04
C GLN A 164 -5.46 4.20 5.24
N THR A 165 -4.26 4.24 5.84
CA THR A 165 -3.52 3.05 6.32
C THR A 165 -3.00 3.29 7.72
N ARG A 166 -3.53 2.54 8.68
CA ARG A 166 -3.14 2.64 10.09
C ARG A 166 -1.79 2.00 10.32
N ARG A 167 -0.99 2.60 11.22
CA ARG A 167 0.39 2.17 11.51
C ARG A 167 1.30 2.18 10.27
N GLY A 168 0.94 3.00 9.27
CA GLY A 168 1.62 3.20 7.99
C GLY A 168 1.58 2.00 7.03
N LEU A 169 1.60 0.78 7.57
CA LEU A 169 1.86 -0.46 6.82
C LEU A 169 0.96 -1.62 7.26
N TRP A 170 0.12 -1.47 8.28
CA TRP A 170 -0.60 -2.60 8.88
C TRP A 170 -1.96 -2.87 8.24
N ARG A 171 -2.88 -1.90 8.30
CA ARG A 171 -4.29 -2.13 7.93
C ARG A 171 -4.89 -0.93 7.21
N GLN A 172 -5.42 -1.19 6.02
CA GLN A 172 -6.20 -0.23 5.25
C GLN A 172 -7.54 0.09 5.93
N SER A 173 -8.01 1.32 5.70
CA SER A 173 -9.29 1.86 6.15
C SER A 173 -10.43 1.43 5.24
N GLU A 174 -11.65 1.46 5.76
CA GLU A 174 -12.88 1.25 4.94
C GLU A 174 -13.09 2.38 3.92
N LEU A 175 -12.62 3.60 4.23
CA LEU A 175 -12.97 4.83 3.49
C LEU A 175 -12.60 4.77 2.00
N ALA A 176 -11.39 4.32 1.68
CA ALA A 176 -10.87 4.23 0.32
C ALA A 176 -10.71 2.76 -0.12
N LYS A 177 -11.59 1.88 0.34
CA LYS A 177 -11.62 0.48 -0.12
C LYS A 177 -11.98 0.43 -1.60
N THR A 178 -11.24 -0.37 -2.36
CA THR A 178 -11.54 -0.63 -3.77
C THR A 178 -12.79 -1.49 -3.91
N GLU A 179 -13.75 -1.00 -4.70
CA GLU A 179 -15.01 -1.65 -5.07
C GLU A 179 -15.04 -1.95 -6.57
N LEU A 180 -16.04 -2.71 -7.03
CA LEU A 180 -16.15 -3.09 -8.45
C LEU A 180 -16.35 -1.91 -9.39
N ASP A 181 -16.89 -0.81 -8.90
CA ASP A 181 -17.12 0.43 -9.65
C ASP A 181 -16.00 1.46 -9.45
N SER A 182 -14.91 1.11 -8.75
CA SER A 182 -13.74 1.98 -8.63
C SER A 182 -13.03 2.16 -9.97
N THR A 183 -12.86 3.42 -10.38
CA THR A 183 -12.17 3.78 -11.64
C THR A 183 -10.86 4.51 -11.42
N ASP A 184 -10.81 5.34 -10.38
CA ASP A 184 -9.68 6.20 -10.09
C ASP A 184 -9.06 5.74 -8.77
N ILE A 185 -7.77 5.37 -8.82
CA ILE A 185 -7.08 4.70 -7.72
C ILE A 185 -5.76 5.41 -7.42
N TYR A 186 -5.51 5.70 -6.15
CA TYR A 186 -4.15 5.90 -5.67
C TYR A 186 -3.53 4.54 -5.37
N PHE A 187 -2.52 4.16 -6.14
CA PHE A 187 -1.67 3.07 -5.71
C PHE A 187 -0.51 3.61 -4.89
N HIS A 188 -0.39 3.12 -3.66
CA HIS A 188 0.60 3.55 -2.69
C HIS A 188 1.61 2.42 -2.48
N LEU A 189 2.84 2.61 -2.96
CA LEU A 189 3.95 1.68 -2.78
C LEU A 189 4.94 2.30 -1.81
N VAL A 190 5.22 1.60 -0.70
CA VAL A 190 6.26 2.00 0.26
C VAL A 190 7.48 1.13 0.05
N GLY A 191 8.64 1.72 -0.18
CA GLY A 191 9.92 1.02 -0.31
C GLY A 191 11.02 1.74 0.46
N PHE A 192 12.26 1.31 0.24
CA PHE A 192 13.45 1.88 0.86
C PHE A 192 14.60 1.93 -0.14
N SER A 193 15.51 2.90 0.02
CA SER A 193 16.79 2.90 -0.68
C SER A 193 17.54 1.58 -0.42
N GLY A 194 18.22 1.06 -1.44
CA GLY A 194 18.81 -0.29 -1.48
C GLY A 194 17.88 -1.38 -2.02
N PHE A 195 16.62 -1.04 -2.36
CA PHE A 195 15.65 -1.93 -3.00
C PHE A 195 15.21 -1.45 -4.39
N GLU A 196 16.04 -0.64 -5.05
CA GLU A 196 15.71 0.04 -6.32
C GLU A 196 15.21 -0.95 -7.38
N GLN A 197 15.93 -2.06 -7.58
CA GLN A 197 15.52 -3.07 -8.57
C GLN A 197 14.12 -3.64 -8.29
N ALA A 198 13.78 -3.89 -7.03
CA ALA A 198 12.46 -4.41 -6.66
C ALA A 198 11.38 -3.34 -6.82
N MET A 199 11.70 -2.08 -6.50
CA MET A 199 10.78 -0.95 -6.67
C MET A 199 10.52 -0.66 -8.16
N ASP A 200 11.56 -0.64 -8.99
CA ASP A 200 11.45 -0.44 -10.44
C ASP A 200 10.60 -1.55 -11.08
N GLN A 201 10.84 -2.80 -10.67
CA GLN A 201 10.03 -3.93 -11.10
C GLN A 201 8.56 -3.77 -10.67
N ALA A 202 8.30 -3.40 -9.42
CA ALA A 202 6.95 -3.20 -8.92
C ALA A 202 6.22 -2.08 -9.68
N VAL A 203 6.86 -0.93 -9.88
CA VAL A 203 6.31 0.21 -10.64
C VAL A 203 5.98 -0.20 -12.07
N SER A 204 6.89 -0.91 -12.75
CA SER A 204 6.65 -1.40 -14.12
C SER A 204 5.44 -2.34 -14.18
N LEU A 205 5.32 -3.29 -13.26
CA LEU A 205 4.18 -4.21 -13.21
C LEU A 205 2.86 -3.51 -12.85
N MET A 206 2.92 -2.46 -12.03
CA MET A 206 1.75 -1.66 -11.71
C MET A 206 1.29 -0.82 -12.91
N GLN A 207 2.23 -0.28 -13.70
CA GLN A 207 1.91 0.38 -14.97
C GLN A 207 1.25 -0.60 -15.96
N GLU A 208 1.81 -1.81 -16.12
CA GLU A 208 1.19 -2.85 -16.96
C GLU A 208 -0.23 -3.22 -16.46
N LEU A 209 -0.42 -3.35 -15.15
CA LEU A 209 -1.74 -3.59 -14.55
C LEU A 209 -2.73 -2.49 -14.92
N ILE A 210 -2.31 -1.22 -14.82
CA ILE A 210 -3.14 -0.05 -15.11
C ILE A 210 -3.51 -0.02 -16.59
N ASP A 211 -2.54 -0.25 -17.49
CA ASP A 211 -2.74 -0.28 -18.93
C ASP A 211 -3.70 -1.41 -19.35
N GLN A 212 -3.53 -2.61 -18.79
CA GLN A 212 -4.40 -3.76 -19.08
C GLN A 212 -5.84 -3.56 -18.60
N LEU A 213 -6.04 -2.74 -17.57
CA LEU A 213 -7.37 -2.32 -17.10
C LEU A 213 -7.89 -1.07 -17.82
N GLY A 214 -7.19 -0.60 -18.86
CA GLY A 214 -7.58 0.51 -19.72
C GLY A 214 -7.41 1.89 -19.10
N GLY A 215 -6.68 1.98 -17.98
CA GLY A 215 -6.40 3.23 -17.29
C GLY A 215 -5.14 3.92 -17.80
N ARG A 216 -4.79 5.02 -17.14
CA ARG A 216 -3.51 5.73 -17.26
C ARG A 216 -3.08 6.19 -15.88
N ALA A 217 -1.80 6.45 -15.66
CA ALA A 217 -1.34 6.99 -14.38
C ALA A 217 -0.20 7.98 -14.52
N ASP A 218 -0.24 8.98 -13.65
CA ASP A 218 0.92 9.80 -13.33
C ASP A 218 1.71 9.15 -12.19
N LEU A 219 3.03 9.07 -12.33
CA LEU A 219 3.93 8.47 -11.34
C LEU A 219 4.66 9.57 -10.57
N TYR A 220 4.61 9.49 -9.24
CA TYR A 220 5.34 10.35 -8.34
C TYR A 220 6.24 9.52 -7.44
N ARG A 221 7.52 9.90 -7.36
CA ARG A 221 8.47 9.40 -6.36
C ARG A 221 8.61 10.46 -5.28
N ILE A 222 8.38 10.07 -4.03
CA ILE A 222 8.44 10.95 -2.86
C ILE A 222 9.45 10.38 -1.88
N ASP A 223 10.45 11.17 -1.52
CA ASP A 223 11.53 10.79 -0.62
C ASP A 223 12.07 12.01 0.13
N ARG A 224 13.23 11.88 0.79
CA ARG A 224 13.80 12.97 1.59
C ARG A 224 14.21 14.19 0.77
N GLU A 225 14.64 14.00 -0.48
CA GLU A 225 15.06 15.09 -1.37
C GLU A 225 13.85 15.77 -2.01
N GLN A 226 12.80 15.00 -2.31
CA GLN A 226 11.53 15.47 -2.81
C GLN A 226 10.37 14.97 -1.91
N PRO A 227 10.14 15.60 -0.75
CA PRO A 227 9.17 15.12 0.24
C PRO A 227 7.71 15.43 -0.12
N VAL A 228 7.50 16.11 -1.25
CA VAL A 228 6.19 16.56 -1.71
C VAL A 228 6.00 16.21 -3.17
N ALA A 229 4.84 15.62 -3.49
CA ALA A 229 4.30 15.52 -4.82
C ALA A 229 3.00 16.31 -4.93
N GLN A 230 2.74 16.92 -6.09
CA GLN A 230 1.53 17.70 -6.34
C GLN A 230 1.03 17.44 -7.76
N TRP A 231 -0.29 17.33 -7.89
CA TRP A 231 -0.97 17.14 -9.15
C TRP A 231 -2.33 17.84 -9.16
N ALA A 232 -2.85 18.08 -10.37
CA ALA A 232 -4.17 18.64 -10.55
C ALA A 232 -5.23 17.66 -10.05
N ASP A 233 -6.16 18.15 -9.24
CA ASP A 233 -7.28 17.31 -8.81
C ASP A 233 -8.39 17.38 -9.87
N SER A 234 -8.60 16.31 -10.61
CA SER A 234 -9.63 16.24 -11.65
C SER A 234 -11.06 16.34 -11.09
N MET A 235 -11.24 16.25 -9.77
CA MET A 235 -12.53 16.49 -9.10
C MET A 235 -12.90 17.97 -8.98
N SER A 236 -12.03 18.91 -9.37
CA SER A 236 -12.30 20.35 -9.30
C SER A 236 -12.88 20.95 -10.59
N GLU A 237 -13.14 20.13 -11.62
CA GLU A 237 -13.67 20.57 -12.93
C GLU A 237 -15.14 20.15 -13.21
N LEU A 238 -15.92 19.79 -12.18
CA LEU A 238 -17.36 19.50 -12.32
C LEU A 238 -18.21 20.37 -11.39
#